data_AF-A0A9N7CQR9-F1
#
_entry.id   AF-A0A9N7CQR9-F1
#
_cell.length_a   1.000
_cell.length_b   1.000
_cell.length_c   1.000
_cell.angle_alpha   90.00
_cell.angle_beta   90.00
_cell.angle_gamma   90.00
#
_symmetry.space_group_name_H-M   'P 1'
#
loop_
_entity.id
_entity.type
_entity.pdbx_description
1 polymer ?
#
loop_
_entity_poly.entity_id
_entity_poly.type
_entity_poly.pdbx_seq_one_letter_code
_entity_poly.pdbx_strand_id
1 'polypeptide(L)'
;MWKVKPDVLALSRRQGDVLIVPEKTKNPMKGKDWKLLGDTATVAGTHIIDADEIISVDGKPFVYAKNPVLRHTKGQHKDTVAPRADVDWFTIRVADETSAWDFSERLGD
;
A
#
# COMPACT_ATOMS: atom_id res chain seq x y z
N MET A 1 -4.72 -2.55 -14.99
CA MET A 1 -5.62 -1.44 -14.54
C MET A 1 -6.14 -1.70 -13.12
N TRP A 2 -6.19 -0.69 -12.22
CA TRP A 2 -6.66 -0.89 -10.84
C TRP A 2 -8.16 -1.21 -10.74
N LYS A 3 -8.51 -2.23 -9.94
CA LYS A 3 -9.91 -2.59 -9.64
C LYS A 3 -10.45 -1.74 -8.48
N VAL A 4 -10.73 -0.46 -8.75
CA VAL A 4 -11.21 0.51 -7.75
C VAL A 4 -12.45 1.26 -8.28
N LYS A 5 -13.42 1.55 -7.42
CA LYS A 5 -14.62 2.30 -7.78
C LYS A 5 -14.28 3.78 -8.09
N PRO A 6 -15.01 4.48 -8.98
CA PRO A 6 -14.68 5.87 -9.36
C PRO A 6 -14.69 6.87 -8.19
N ASP A 7 -15.60 6.73 -7.24
CA ASP A 7 -15.69 7.57 -6.03
C ASP A 7 -14.44 7.41 -5.15
N VAL A 8 -13.95 6.18 -5.02
CA VAL A 8 -12.74 5.85 -4.27
C VAL A 8 -11.50 6.35 -5.02
N LEU A 9 -11.48 6.24 -6.35
CA LEU A 9 -10.39 6.74 -7.18
C LEU A 9 -10.21 8.26 -7.04
N ALA A 10 -11.29 9.03 -6.94
CA ALA A 10 -11.24 10.48 -6.73
C ALA A 10 -10.59 10.89 -5.40
N LEU A 11 -10.65 10.03 -4.38
CA LEU A 11 -10.03 10.24 -3.07
C LEU A 11 -8.62 9.66 -2.95
N SER A 12 -8.18 8.91 -3.96
CA SER A 12 -6.90 8.20 -3.95
C SER A 12 -5.75 9.09 -4.42
N ARG A 13 -4.52 8.71 -4.06
CA ARG A 13 -3.30 9.33 -4.57
C ARG A 13 -2.56 8.33 -5.44
N ARG A 14 -2.09 8.77 -6.62
CA ARG A 14 -1.39 7.93 -7.59
C ARG A 14 0.06 8.36 -7.73
N GLN A 15 0.96 7.40 -7.80
CA GLN A 15 2.33 7.58 -8.26
C GLN A 15 2.65 6.44 -9.23
N GLY A 16 2.82 6.74 -10.52
CA GLY A 16 3.05 5.72 -11.56
C GLY A 16 1.96 4.65 -11.57
N ASP A 17 2.36 3.41 -11.28
CA ASP A 17 1.52 2.21 -11.25
C ASP A 17 1.06 1.83 -9.83
N VAL A 18 1.30 2.70 -8.85
CA VAL A 18 0.84 2.52 -7.48
C VAL A 18 -0.26 3.52 -7.14
N LEU A 19 -1.29 3.03 -6.46
CA LEU A 19 -2.42 3.79 -5.98
C LEU A 19 -2.55 3.62 -4.47
N ILE A 20 -2.58 4.74 -3.76
CA ILE A 20 -2.83 4.83 -2.32
C ILE A 20 -4.30 5.19 -2.14
N VAL A 21 -5.04 4.30 -1.48
CA VAL A 21 -6.49 4.39 -1.33
C VAL A 21 -6.85 4.54 0.14
N PRO A 22 -7.56 5.60 0.56
CA PRO A 22 -7.99 5.73 1.95
C PRO A 22 -9.04 4.68 2.31
N GLU A 23 -8.85 3.99 3.44
CA GLU A 23 -9.85 3.04 3.95
C GLU A 23 -10.94 3.77 4.73
N LYS A 24 -12.19 3.32 4.57
CA LYS A 24 -13.34 3.92 5.27
C LYS A 24 -13.42 3.47 6.73
N THR A 25 -12.76 2.37 7.09
CA THR A 25 -12.87 1.74 8.41
C THR A 25 -11.61 1.99 9.21
N LYS A 26 -11.74 2.31 10.51
CA LYS A 26 -10.59 2.48 11.41
C LYS A 26 -9.83 1.19 11.71
N ASN A 27 -10.47 0.03 11.53
CA ASN A 27 -9.83 -1.27 11.73
C ASN A 27 -10.21 -2.24 10.60
N PRO A 28 -9.52 -2.15 9.45
CA PRO A 28 -9.85 -2.98 8.28
C PRO A 28 -9.55 -4.47 8.45
N MET A 29 -8.86 -4.84 9.53
CA MET A 29 -8.34 -6.19 9.79
C MET A 29 -9.20 -6.98 10.77
N LYS A 30 -10.20 -6.36 11.38
CA LYS A 30 -11.05 -6.97 12.40
C LYS A 30 -11.67 -8.28 11.87
N GLY A 31 -11.38 -9.39 12.56
CA GLY A 31 -11.91 -10.72 12.23
C GLY A 31 -11.30 -11.36 11.00
N LYS A 32 -10.10 -10.94 10.58
CA LYS A 32 -9.36 -11.51 9.46
C LYS A 32 -7.98 -11.98 9.93
N ASP A 33 -7.42 -12.96 9.24
CA ASP A 33 -6.03 -13.36 9.45
C ASP A 33 -5.10 -12.37 8.77
N TRP A 34 -4.11 -11.88 9.52
CA TRP A 34 -3.20 -10.86 9.06
C TRP A 34 -1.79 -11.04 9.61
N LYS A 35 -0.81 -10.50 8.88
CA LYS A 35 0.61 -10.52 9.22
C LYS A 35 1.18 -9.11 9.15
N LEU A 36 1.96 -8.73 10.15
CA LEU A 36 2.80 -7.53 10.12
C LEU A 36 3.99 -7.78 9.20
N LEU A 37 4.18 -6.91 8.22
CA LEU A 37 5.31 -6.94 7.28
C LEU A 37 6.45 -6.01 7.70
N GLY A 38 6.19 -5.03 8.56
CA GLY A 38 7.16 -4.05 9.05
C GLY A 38 6.67 -2.62 8.85
N ASP A 39 7.61 -1.68 8.79
CA ASP A 39 7.39 -0.24 8.55
C ASP A 39 7.73 0.19 7.12
N THR A 40 8.42 -0.66 6.36
CA THR A 40 8.92 -0.37 5.02
C THR A 40 8.67 -1.55 4.07
N ALA A 41 8.23 -1.27 2.84
CA ALA A 41 8.05 -2.31 1.82
C ALA A 41 8.30 -1.78 0.40
N THR A 42 8.85 -2.61 -0.48
CA THR A 42 8.96 -2.32 -1.91
C THR A 42 7.79 -2.93 -2.67
N VAL A 43 7.12 -2.13 -3.49
CA VAL A 43 6.02 -2.57 -4.37
C VAL A 43 6.33 -2.24 -5.83
N ALA A 44 5.84 -3.12 -6.72
CA ALA A 44 6.07 -3.02 -8.16
C ALA A 44 7.57 -2.89 -8.56
N GLY A 45 8.49 -3.38 -7.71
CA GLY A 45 9.94 -3.35 -7.92
C GLY A 45 10.58 -1.95 -7.98
N THR A 46 9.80 -0.88 -7.83
CA THR A 46 10.23 0.48 -8.17
C THR A 46 9.76 1.53 -7.16
N HIS A 47 8.82 1.20 -6.28
CA HIS A 47 8.25 2.11 -5.30
C HIS A 47 8.47 1.59 -3.89
N ILE A 48 8.93 2.46 -3.00
CA ILE A 48 9.10 2.19 -1.57
C ILE A 48 7.94 2.85 -0.83
N ILE A 49 7.31 2.08 0.05
CA ILE A 49 6.34 2.55 1.03
C ILE A 49 7.06 2.65 2.36
N ASP A 50 7.03 3.81 2.99
CA ASP A 50 7.33 3.99 4.41
C ASP A 50 6.02 4.27 5.14
N ALA A 51 5.77 3.60 6.26
CA ALA A 51 4.54 3.70 7.02
C ALA A 51 4.81 3.37 8.49
N ASP A 52 3.90 3.76 9.39
CA ASP A 52 4.02 3.36 10.79
C ASP A 52 3.88 1.83 10.93
N GLU A 53 2.99 1.25 10.13
CA GLU A 53 2.69 -0.19 10.10
C GLU A 53 2.27 -0.60 8.68
N ILE A 54 2.83 -1.69 8.17
CA ILE A 54 2.43 -2.34 6.92
C ILE A 54 1.99 -3.76 7.23
N ILE A 55 0.77 -4.11 6.79
CA ILE A 55 0.17 -5.41 7.09
C ILE A 55 -0.46 -6.03 5.84
N SER A 56 -0.31 -7.34 5.70
CA SER A 56 -1.02 -8.15 4.71
C SER A 56 -2.22 -8.85 5.36
N VAL A 57 -3.36 -8.88 4.66
CA VAL A 57 -4.51 -9.73 4.99
C VAL A 57 -4.49 -10.93 4.07
N ASP A 58 -4.76 -12.12 4.60
CA ASP A 58 -4.90 -13.32 3.77
C ASP A 58 -5.99 -13.16 2.68
N GLY A 59 -5.69 -13.64 1.47
CA GLY A 59 -6.55 -13.52 0.30
C GLY A 59 -6.76 -12.10 -0.25
N LYS A 60 -5.94 -11.10 0.17
CA LYS A 60 -5.96 -9.75 -0.41
C LYS A 60 -4.75 -9.50 -1.31
N PRO A 61 -4.95 -8.99 -2.54
CA PRO A 61 -3.87 -8.68 -3.47
C PRO A 61 -3.26 -7.28 -3.22
N PHE A 62 -3.32 -6.78 -1.99
CA PHE A 62 -2.85 -5.46 -1.59
C PHE A 62 -2.48 -5.48 -0.11
N VAL A 63 -1.65 -4.52 0.30
CA VAL A 63 -1.30 -4.31 1.71
C VAL A 63 -2.06 -3.12 2.27
N TYR A 64 -2.23 -3.13 3.59
CA TYR A 64 -2.69 -2.00 4.35
C TYR A 64 -1.48 -1.30 4.96
N ALA A 65 -1.48 0.03 4.93
CA ALA A 65 -0.41 0.84 5.48
C ALA A 65 -1.00 1.99 6.31
N LYS A 66 -0.38 2.27 7.45
CA LYS A 66 -0.77 3.37 8.35
C LYS A 66 0.12 4.58 8.10
N ASN A 67 -0.50 5.73 7.81
CA ASN A 67 0.20 6.98 7.46
C ASN A 67 1.28 6.82 6.36
N PRO A 68 0.98 6.21 5.19
CA PRO A 68 2.01 5.88 4.23
C PRO A 68 2.56 7.11 3.49
N VAL A 69 3.86 7.03 3.22
CA VAL A 69 4.61 7.85 2.28
C VAL A 69 5.13 6.92 1.17
N LEU A 70 4.93 7.32 -0.08
CA LEU A 70 5.34 6.56 -1.24
C LEU A 70 6.42 7.30 -2.03
N ARG A 71 7.53 6.61 -2.27
CA ARG A 71 8.72 7.14 -2.96
C ARG A 71 9.09 6.26 -4.13
N HIS A 72 9.48 6.88 -5.25
CA HIS A 72 10.06 6.14 -6.35
C HIS A 72 11.55 5.92 -6.10
N THR A 73 12.03 4.68 -6.21
CA THR A 73 13.44 4.28 -5.97
C THR A 73 14.46 5.13 -6.74
N LYS A 74 14.12 5.52 -7.98
CA LYS A 74 14.95 6.38 -8.85
C LYS A 74 14.66 7.89 -8.72
N GLY A 75 13.83 8.31 -7.76
CA GLY A 75 13.44 9.72 -7.59
C GLY A 75 12.69 10.33 -8.77
N GLN A 76 12.09 9.51 -9.65
CA GLN A 76 11.40 9.96 -10.87
C GLN A 76 10.08 10.67 -10.59
N HIS A 77 9.56 10.54 -9.37
CA HIS A 77 8.32 11.17 -8.92
C HIS A 77 8.58 11.91 -7.61
N LYS A 78 7.83 13.01 -7.40
CA LYS A 78 7.75 13.61 -6.07
C LYS A 78 7.10 12.62 -5.11
N ASP A 79 7.61 12.60 -3.88
CA ASP A 79 7.08 11.78 -2.80
C ASP A 79 5.58 12.03 -2.64
N THR A 80 4.83 10.93 -2.56
CA THR A 80 3.38 10.99 -2.40
C THR A 80 3.05 10.66 -0.95
N VAL A 81 2.65 11.69 -0.23
CA VAL A 81 2.27 11.62 1.18
C VAL A 81 0.75 11.53 1.23
N ALA A 82 0.22 10.45 1.82
CA ALA A 82 -1.23 10.23 1.95
C ALA A 82 -1.88 10.38 3.34
N PRO A 83 -1.20 10.74 4.46
CA PRO A 83 -1.86 10.91 5.74
C PRO A 83 -3.00 11.92 5.63
N ARG A 84 -4.16 11.53 6.16
CA ARG A 84 -5.38 12.34 6.20
C ARG A 84 -5.89 12.26 7.63
N ALA A 85 -6.19 13.38 8.26
CA ALA A 85 -6.45 13.44 9.71
C ALA A 85 -7.62 12.55 10.19
N ASP A 86 -8.53 12.17 9.29
CA ASP A 86 -9.69 11.32 9.53
C ASP A 86 -9.53 9.87 9.01
N VAL A 87 -8.35 9.50 8.51
CA VAL A 87 -8.07 8.17 7.94
C VAL A 87 -6.81 7.57 8.58
N ASP A 88 -6.98 6.49 9.32
CA ASP A 88 -5.86 5.77 9.94
C ASP A 88 -5.15 4.83 8.94
N TRP A 89 -5.92 4.14 8.10
CA TRP A 89 -5.41 3.09 7.21
C TRP A 89 -5.63 3.41 5.75
N PHE A 90 -4.67 2.99 4.93
CA PHE A 90 -4.71 3.11 3.49
C PHE A 90 -4.40 1.76 2.87
N THR A 91 -4.99 1.45 1.73
CA THR A 91 -4.56 0.31 0.92
C THR A 91 -3.62 0.75 -0.18
N ILE A 92 -2.53 0.01 -0.35
CA ILE A 92 -1.55 0.23 -1.42
C ILE A 92 -1.80 -0.79 -2.52
N ARG A 93 -2.24 -0.30 -3.68
CA ARG A 93 -2.69 -1.13 -4.80
C ARG A 93 -1.82 -0.87 -6.02
N VAL A 94 -1.27 -1.94 -6.58
CA VAL A 94 -0.52 -1.86 -7.83
C VAL A 94 -1.48 -2.03 -9.02
N ALA A 95 -1.20 -1.35 -10.12
CA ALA A 95 -1.94 -1.51 -11.36
C ALA A 95 -1.77 -2.95 -11.85
N ASP A 96 -2.89 -3.59 -12.23
CA ASP A 96 -2.86 -4.97 -12.68
C ASP A 96 -2.07 -5.13 -13.99
N GLU A 97 -0.87 -5.72 -13.90
CA GLU A 97 -0.07 -6.38 -14.96
C GLU A 97 0.74 -7.56 -14.34
N THR A 98 0.04 -8.61 -13.90
CA THR A 98 0.53 -9.97 -13.58
C THR A 98 1.49 -10.27 -12.40
N SER A 99 2.30 -9.40 -11.81
CA SER A 99 3.04 -9.73 -10.56
C SER A 99 3.73 -8.50 -9.95
N ALA A 100 3.40 -8.15 -8.72
CA ALA A 100 4.10 -7.08 -8.00
C ALA A 100 4.21 -7.36 -6.50
N TRP A 101 4.92 -8.43 -6.16
CA TRP A 101 5.47 -8.60 -4.82
C TRP A 101 6.88 -9.20 -4.93
N ASP A 102 7.90 -8.35 -4.87
CA ASP A 102 9.26 -8.83 -4.58
C ASP A 102 9.39 -8.83 -3.05
N PHE A 103 8.99 -9.95 -2.45
CA PHE A 103 9.32 -10.25 -1.07
C PHE A 103 10.76 -10.75 -1.07
N SER A 104 11.71 -9.81 -0.99
CA SER A 104 13.07 -10.12 -0.59
C SER A 104 13.07 -10.52 0.90
N GLU A 105 12.43 -11.64 1.24
CA GLU A 105 12.67 -12.38 2.46
C GLU A 105 14.05 -13.02 2.35
N ARG A 106 14.83 -12.95 3.43
CA ARG A 106 15.52 -14.16 3.87
C ARG A 106 14.86 -14.59 5.18
N LEU A 107 13.93 -15.51 5.07
CA LEU A 107 13.49 -16.32 6.20
C LEU A 107 14.61 -17.32 6.51
N GLY A 108 15.10 -17.32 7.75
CA GLY A 108 16.13 -18.22 8.29
C GLY A 108 17.54 -17.62 8.30
N ASP A 109 18.04 -17.23 9.47
CA ASP A 109 18.37 -18.18 10.56
C ASP A 109 17.44 -17.97 11.76
#